data_AF-A0AAU4HXV0-F1
#
_entry.id   AF-A0AAU4HXV0-F1
#
_cell.length_a   1.000
_cell.length_b   1.000
_cell.length_c   1.000
_cell.angle_alpha   90.00
_cell.angle_beta   90.00
_cell.angle_gamma   90.00
#
_symmetry.space_group_name_H-M   'P 1'
#
loop_
_entity.id
_entity.type
_entity.pdbx_description
1 polymer ?
#
loop_
_entity_poly.entity_id
_entity_poly.type
_entity_poly.pdbx_seq_one_letter_code
_entity_poly.pdbx_strand_id
1 'polypeptide(L)'
;MTAHNDGYMVSGSSINGSSNLLVELAGLLYEGRPDGELTVMARVPRTHHEVSEALESFARFSKDQYLDTVSLLAALSTKLRTAGGEYAEADHATEAKFRKILASGHFVPPKDR
;
A
#
# COMPACT_ATOMS: atom_id res chain seq x y z
N MET A 1 2.36 14.55 34.73
CA MET A 1 1.17 14.29 33.90
C MET A 1 1.64 13.60 32.64
N THR A 2 1.67 12.26 32.65
CA THR A 2 2.02 11.44 31.48
C THR A 2 0.81 11.41 30.57
N ALA A 3 0.83 12.20 29.49
CA ALA A 3 -0.16 12.12 28.44
C ALA A 3 -0.05 10.73 27.80
N HIS A 4 -1.11 9.94 27.93
CA HIS A 4 -1.30 8.71 27.19
C HIS A 4 -1.60 9.12 25.75
N ASN A 5 -0.57 9.07 24.89
CA ASN A 5 -0.76 9.22 23.46
C ASN A 5 -1.26 7.87 22.92
N ASP A 6 -2.57 7.73 22.76
CA ASP A 6 -3.17 6.76 21.84
C ASP A 6 -2.95 7.18 20.37
N GLY A 7 -1.81 7.83 20.10
CA GLY A 7 -1.47 8.37 18.80
C GLY A 7 -0.81 7.28 17.98
N TYR A 8 -1.48 6.80 16.95
CA TYR A 8 -0.79 6.18 15.82
C TYR A 8 0.23 7.20 15.29
N MET A 9 1.48 7.08 15.74
CA MET A 9 2.58 7.86 15.18
C MET A 9 2.88 7.28 13.81
N VAL A 10 2.32 7.92 12.79
CA VAL A 10 2.57 7.59 11.40
C VAL A 10 3.90 8.21 11.00
N SER A 11 4.88 7.39 10.61
CA SER A 11 6.13 7.89 10.03
C SER A 11 6.03 7.86 8.50
N GLY A 12 6.45 8.94 7.84
CA GLY A 12 6.47 8.99 6.37
C GLY A 12 7.34 7.90 5.74
N SER A 13 8.41 7.48 6.42
CA SER A 13 9.24 6.33 6.02
C SER A 13 8.48 5.01 6.09
N SER A 14 7.62 4.81 7.09
CA SER A 14 6.76 3.64 7.20
C SER A 14 5.70 3.62 6.10
N ILE A 15 5.06 4.76 5.78
CA ILE A 15 4.06 4.84 4.71
C ILE A 15 4.67 4.45 3.36
N ASN A 16 5.80 5.07 3.00
CA ASN A 16 6.48 4.78 1.74
C ASN A 16 7.02 3.34 1.69
N GLY A 17 7.53 2.83 2.82
CA GLY A 17 7.95 1.44 2.94
C GLY A 17 6.79 0.47 2.69
N SER A 18 5.66 0.68 3.36
CA SER A 18 4.46 -0.14 3.18
C SER A 18 3.88 -0.04 1.77
N SER A 19 3.90 1.13 1.12
CA SER A 19 3.43 1.22 -0.28
C SER A 19 4.30 0.41 -1.24
N ASN A 20 5.62 0.41 -1.04
CA ASN A 20 6.55 -0.34 -1.88
C ASN A 20 6.38 -1.85 -1.69
N LEU A 21 6.29 -2.30 -0.43
CA LEU A 21 6.06 -3.72 -0.10
C LEU A 21 4.78 -4.26 -0.75
N LEU A 22 3.70 -3.48 -0.79
CA LEU A 22 2.46 -3.91 -1.43
C LEU A 22 2.60 -4.09 -2.95
N VAL A 23 3.40 -3.25 -3.61
CA VAL A 23 3.70 -3.39 -5.05
C VAL A 23 4.59 -4.60 -5.29
N GLU A 24 5.59 -4.82 -4.44
CA GLU A 24 6.46 -5.99 -4.51
C GLU A 24 5.66 -7.29 -4.34
N LEU A 25 4.76 -7.36 -3.35
CA LEU A 25 3.86 -8.50 -3.15
C LEU A 25 2.97 -8.76 -4.37
N ALA A 26 2.45 -7.70 -5.01
CA ALA A 26 1.69 -7.83 -6.24
C ALA A 26 2.55 -8.38 -7.40
N GLY A 27 3.82 -7.98 -7.47
CA GLY A 27 4.81 -8.51 -8.42
C GLY A 27 5.15 -9.98 -8.17
N LEU A 28 5.34 -10.38 -6.92
CA LEU A 28 5.60 -11.79 -6.56
C LEU A 28 4.40 -12.69 -6.88
N LEU A 29 3.18 -12.20 -6.68
CA LEU A 29 1.97 -12.93 -7.07
C LEU A 29 1.89 -13.16 -8.58
N TYR A 30 2.43 -12.25 -9.39
CA TYR A 30 2.47 -12.41 -10.84
C TYR A 30 3.31 -13.62 -11.27
N GLU A 31 4.39 -13.91 -10.54
CA GLU A 31 5.23 -15.10 -10.77
C GLU A 31 4.52 -16.40 -10.36
N GLY A 32 3.72 -16.36 -9.29
CA GLY A 32 2.95 -17.50 -8.80
C GLY A 32 1.56 -17.68 -9.42
N ARG A 33 1.23 -16.93 -10.48
CA ARG A 33 -0.11 -16.95 -11.05
C ARG A 33 -0.50 -18.35 -11.56
N PRO A 34 -1.76 -18.77 -11.42
CA PRO A 34 -2.24 -20.00 -12.03
C PRO A 34 -2.08 -19.90 -13.55
N ASP A 35 -1.29 -20.79 -14.14
CA ASP A 35 -1.13 -20.84 -15.58
C ASP A 35 -2.44 -21.32 -16.24
N GLY A 36 -2.85 -20.64 -17.31
CA GLY A 36 -3.96 -21.09 -18.13
C GLY A 36 -3.70 -22.47 -18.74
N GLU A 37 -2.43 -22.84 -18.95
CA GLU A 37 -2.03 -24.17 -19.43
C GLU A 37 -2.41 -25.32 -18.48
N LEU A 38 -2.57 -25.07 -17.17
CA LEU A 38 -3.07 -26.09 -16.23
C LEU A 38 -4.40 -26.67 -16.71
N THR A 39 -5.30 -25.82 -17.23
CA THR A 39 -6.59 -26.29 -17.77
C THR A 39 -6.46 -26.99 -19.12
N VAL A 40 -5.40 -26.71 -19.89
CA VAL A 40 -5.19 -27.28 -21.22
C VAL A 40 -4.70 -28.73 -21.10
N MET A 41 -3.87 -29.02 -20.10
CA MET A 41 -3.33 -30.36 -19.84
C MET A 41 -4.38 -31.37 -19.38
N ALA A 42 -5.40 -30.92 -18.64
CA ALA A 42 -6.43 -31.80 -18.12
C ALA A 42 -7.74 -31.79 -18.92
N ARG A 43 -7.81 -31.13 -20.08
CA ARG A 43 -9.05 -31.12 -20.90
C ARG A 43 -9.37 -32.51 -21.45
N VAL A 44 -10.68 -32.77 -21.61
CA VAL A 44 -11.17 -33.90 -22.42
C VAL A 44 -10.50 -33.89 -23.80
N PRO A 45 -9.99 -35.03 -24.31
CA PRO A 45 -10.16 -36.40 -23.81
C PRO A 45 -9.04 -36.89 -22.88
N ARG A 46 -8.12 -36.04 -22.41
CA ARG A 46 -6.95 -36.46 -21.63
C ARG A 46 -7.28 -36.86 -20.20
N THR A 47 -8.42 -36.40 -19.67
CA THR A 47 -8.93 -36.79 -18.35
C THR A 47 -10.43 -37.05 -18.40
N HIS A 48 -10.96 -37.65 -17.32
CA HIS A 48 -12.39 -37.83 -17.15
C HIS A 48 -13.10 -36.47 -17.14
N HIS A 49 -14.31 -36.42 -17.72
CA HIS A 49 -15.05 -35.17 -17.91
C HIS A 49 -15.20 -34.35 -16.61
N GLU A 50 -15.58 -34.99 -15.52
CA GLU A 50 -15.74 -34.35 -14.21
C GLU A 50 -14.44 -33.72 -13.67
N VAL A 51 -13.30 -34.37 -13.93
CA VAL A 51 -11.98 -33.86 -13.53
C VAL A 51 -11.62 -32.62 -14.36
N SER A 52 -11.90 -32.66 -15.67
CA SER A 52 -11.72 -31.52 -16.56
C SER A 52 -12.55 -30.32 -16.11
N GLU A 53 -13.82 -30.52 -15.75
CA GLU A 53 -14.72 -29.45 -15.29
C GLU A 53 -14.30 -28.87 -13.93
N ALA A 54 -13.90 -29.73 -12.99
CA ALA A 54 -13.41 -29.32 -11.69
C ALA A 54 -12.12 -28.48 -11.82
N LEU A 55 -11.19 -28.88 -12.69
CA LEU A 55 -9.96 -28.13 -12.90
C LEU A 55 -10.20 -26.79 -13.62
N GLU A 56 -11.12 -26.75 -14.58
CA GLU A 56 -11.52 -25.49 -15.21
C GLU A 56 -12.12 -24.51 -14.18
N SER A 57 -13.00 -25.01 -13.31
CA SER A 57 -13.61 -24.21 -12.24
C SER A 57 -12.56 -23.69 -11.26
N PHE A 58 -11.63 -24.55 -10.84
CA PHE A 58 -10.53 -24.16 -9.97
C PHE A 58 -9.61 -23.11 -10.60
N ALA A 59 -9.26 -23.26 -11.88
CA ALA A 59 -8.40 -22.32 -12.57
C ALA A 59 -9.06 -20.95 -12.74
N ARG A 60 -10.36 -20.92 -13.06
CA ARG A 60 -11.14 -19.68 -13.14
C ARG A 60 -11.19 -18.98 -11.78
N PHE A 61 -11.56 -19.70 -10.72
CA PHE A 61 -11.57 -19.17 -9.36
C PHE A 61 -10.20 -18.62 -8.95
N SER A 62 -9.14 -19.39 -9.16
CA SER A 62 -7.78 -18.98 -8.77
C SER A 62 -7.30 -17.75 -9.53
N LYS A 63 -7.68 -17.63 -10.82
CA LYS A 63 -7.39 -16.44 -11.63
C LYS A 63 -8.14 -15.21 -11.10
N ASP A 64 -9.41 -15.35 -10.76
CA ASP A 64 -10.22 -14.25 -10.22
C ASP A 64 -9.66 -13.78 -8.87
N GLN A 65 -9.35 -14.70 -7.95
CA GLN A 65 -8.72 -14.38 -6.67
C GLN A 65 -7.37 -13.67 -6.84
N TYR A 66 -6.57 -14.08 -7.83
CA TYR A 66 -5.32 -13.42 -8.16
C TYR A 66 -5.54 -11.97 -8.62
N LEU A 67 -6.47 -11.75 -9.57
CA LEU A 67 -6.77 -10.41 -10.10
C LEU A 67 -7.29 -9.47 -9.01
N ASP A 68 -8.18 -9.95 -8.15
CA ASP A 68 -8.74 -9.18 -7.04
C ASP A 68 -7.65 -8.82 -6.02
N THR A 69 -6.77 -9.77 -5.68
CA THR A 69 -5.69 -9.53 -4.73
C THR A 69 -4.69 -8.50 -5.27
N VAL A 70 -4.25 -8.65 -6.53
CA VAL A 70 -3.35 -7.68 -7.16
C VAL A 70 -3.99 -6.29 -7.23
N SER A 71 -5.27 -6.21 -7.56
CA SER A 71 -6.01 -4.95 -7.61
C SER A 71 -6.09 -4.29 -6.23
N LEU A 72 -6.36 -5.07 -5.18
CA LEU A 72 -6.40 -4.58 -3.81
C LEU A 72 -5.04 -4.06 -3.34
N LEU A 73 -3.96 -4.82 -3.59
CA LEU A 73 -2.60 -4.43 -3.24
C LEU A 73 -2.18 -3.13 -3.95
N ALA A 74 -2.49 -3.01 -5.25
CA ALA A 74 -2.22 -1.79 -6.02
C ALA A 74 -3.03 -0.59 -5.50
N ALA A 75 -4.31 -0.78 -5.17
CA ALA A 75 -5.15 0.27 -4.62
C ALA A 75 -4.67 0.74 -3.24
N LEU A 76 -4.28 -0.19 -2.36
CA LEU A 76 -3.72 0.11 -1.04
C LEU A 76 -2.37 0.84 -1.15
N SER A 77 -1.47 0.37 -2.02
CA SER A 77 -0.20 1.04 -2.28
C SER A 77 -0.40 2.49 -2.73
N THR A 78 -1.33 2.70 -3.67
CA THR A 78 -1.67 4.03 -4.17
C THR A 78 -2.20 4.92 -3.04
N LYS A 79 -3.13 4.41 -2.22
CA LYS A 79 -3.67 5.16 -1.07
C LYS A 79 -2.58 5.54 -0.07
N LEU A 80 -1.67 4.63 0.24
CA LEU A 80 -0.54 4.92 1.12
C LEU A 80 0.36 5.99 0.52
N ARG A 81 0.70 5.89 -0.77
CA ARG A 81 1.52 6.90 -1.44
C ARG A 81 0.89 8.28 -1.44
N THR A 82 -0.42 8.37 -1.67
CA THR A 82 -1.17 9.63 -1.56
C THR A 82 -1.11 10.19 -0.13
N ALA A 83 -1.42 9.37 0.88
CA ALA A 83 -1.34 9.79 2.28
C ALA A 83 0.06 10.28 2.65
N GLY A 84 1.11 9.58 2.22
CA GLY A 84 2.50 9.99 2.45
C GLY A 84 2.84 11.34 1.83
N GLY A 85 2.30 11.63 0.64
CA GLY A 85 2.41 12.94 0.00
C GLY A 85 1.70 14.04 0.78
N GLU A 86 0.45 13.80 1.20
CA GLU A 86 -0.33 14.74 2.01
C GLU A 86 0.36 15.08 3.34
N TYR A 87 0.95 14.09 4.01
CA TYR A 87 1.77 14.32 5.21
C TYR A 87 2.99 15.19 4.92
N ALA A 88 3.73 14.91 3.86
CA ALA A 88 4.91 15.69 3.49
C ALA A 88 4.56 17.16 3.16
N GLU A 89 3.44 17.38 2.48
CA GLU A 89 2.94 18.74 2.20
C GLU A 89 2.55 19.49 3.47
N ALA A 90 1.86 18.83 4.41
CA ALA A 90 1.48 19.42 5.69
C ALA A 90 2.69 19.79 6.54
N ASP A 91 3.73 18.94 6.58
CA ASP A 91 4.99 19.20 7.27
C ASP A 91 5.72 20.40 6.64
N HIS A 92 5.84 20.44 5.31
CA HIS A 92 6.44 21.58 4.61
C HIS A 92 5.69 22.89 4.85
N ALA A 93 4.35 22.87 4.84
CA ALA A 93 3.54 24.05 5.13
C ALA A 93 3.74 24.54 6.57
N THR A 94 3.91 23.62 7.51
CA THR A 94 4.18 23.92 8.92
C THR A 94 5.58 24.50 9.11
N GLU A 95 6.59 23.91 8.47
CA GLU A 95 7.96 24.43 8.45
C GLU A 95 8.01 25.85 7.88
N ALA A 96 7.33 26.10 6.76
CA ALA A 96 7.27 27.42 6.14
C ALA A 96 6.66 28.48 7.08
N LYS A 97 5.60 28.11 7.83
CA LYS A 97 5.01 28.98 8.85
C LYS A 97 5.99 29.27 9.98
N PHE A 98 6.69 28.26 10.50
CA PHE A 98 7.71 28.48 11.54
C PHE A 98 8.86 29.36 11.06
N ARG A 99 9.37 29.13 9.84
CA ARG A 99 10.40 29.98 9.22
C ARG A 99 9.94 31.43 9.11
N LYS A 100 8.67 31.66 8.74
CA LYS A 100 8.09 33.02 8.70
C LYS A 100 8.04 33.67 10.08
N ILE A 101 7.66 32.94 11.12
CA ILE A 101 7.66 33.44 12.50
C ILE A 101 9.08 33.78 12.95
N LEU A 102 10.05 32.91 12.70
CA LEU A 102 11.45 33.14 13.04
C LEU A 102 12.03 34.35 12.30
N ALA A 103 11.68 34.53 11.02
CA ALA A 103 12.15 35.67 10.22
C ALA A 103 11.49 37.00 10.62
N SER A 104 10.26 36.97 11.13
CA SER A 104 9.52 38.17 11.55
C SER A 104 9.65 38.49 13.04
N GLY A 105 10.14 37.55 13.84
CA GLY A 105 10.38 37.73 15.26
C GLY A 105 11.63 38.57 15.52
N HIS A 106 11.54 39.51 16.46
CA HIS A 106 12.70 40.17 17.04
C HIS A 106 12.73 39.91 18.54
N PHE A 107 13.92 39.57 19.04
CA PHE A 107 14.13 39.31 20.46
C PHE A 107 14.00 40.61 21.25
N VAL A 108 13.07 40.64 22.20
CA VAL A 108 12.94 41.73 23.17
C VAL A 108 13.52 41.22 24.50
N PRO A 109 14.71 41.69 24.93
CA PRO A 109 15.25 41.29 26.22
C PRO A 109 14.32 41.70 27.36
N PRO A 110 14.23 40.91 28.44
CA PRO A 110 13.47 41.29 29.62
C PRO A 110 14.03 42.61 30.15
N LYS A 111 13.17 43.62 30.34
CA LYS A 111 13.54 44.78 31.17
C LYS A 111 13.38 44.35 32.61
N ASP A 112 14.44 44.52 33.41
CA ASP A 112 14.38 44.37 34.87
C ASP A 112 13.12 45.09 35.37
N ARG A 113 12.28 44.34 36.07
CA ARG A 113 11.00 44.79 36.58
C ARG A 113 11.14 45.17 38.04
#